data_AF-A0A4P7JJC5-F1
#
_entry.id   AF-A0A4P7JJC5-F1
#
_cell.length_a   1.000
_cell.length_b   1.000
_cell.length_c   1.000
_cell.angle_alpha   90.00
_cell.angle_beta   90.00
_cell.angle_gamma   90.00
#
_symmetry.space_group_name_H-M   'P 1'
#
loop_
_entity.id
_entity.type
_entity.pdbx_description
1 polymer ?
#
loop_
_entity_poly.entity_id
_entity_poly.type
_entity_poly.pdbx_seq_one_letter_code
_entity_poly.pdbx_strand_id
1 'polypeptide(L)'
;MKDDQRQGPFRDAHQDIASSQQVPDTPQARSPAYRLAFADPDFLCRDELRPVRLQLELLKPQLEMDERGIETTIVMFGGARIPAPGARARSDALQDMSHYYEEAQIFARLITERSVATGCTRDVVVTGGGPGVMEAGNRGASEAGGCSIGLNIVLPHEQVPNAYITPELCFNFHYFGIRKMHFLLRAKAIAVFPGGFGTLDELFESLTLIQTGRMEQVPVLLFGEAFWREVVNWDALARAGTIAPADLDLFRFVETARDAMAVIDGWDYAGKRGDIPGR
;
A
#
# COMPACT_ATOMS: atom_id res chain seq x y z
N MET A 1 -14.13 14.53 -12.57
CA MET A 1 -14.29 14.16 -13.98
C MET A 1 -14.13 15.40 -14.84
N LYS A 2 -12.93 15.66 -15.35
CA LYS A 2 -12.80 16.50 -16.56
C LYS A 2 -13.18 15.60 -17.72
N ASP A 3 -14.17 16.03 -18.48
CA ASP A 3 -14.66 15.42 -19.70
C ASP A 3 -13.53 15.48 -20.75
N ASP A 4 -12.61 14.51 -20.71
CA ASP A 4 -11.50 14.42 -21.67
C ASP A 4 -12.06 13.82 -22.98
N GLN A 5 -12.86 14.62 -23.68
CA GLN A 5 -13.26 14.34 -25.07
C GLN A 5 -12.03 14.49 -25.97
N ARG A 6 -11.06 13.58 -25.86
CA ARG A 6 -10.04 13.40 -26.90
C ARG A 6 -10.73 12.78 -28.11
N GLN A 7 -11.42 13.63 -28.90
CA GLN A 7 -11.94 13.25 -30.21
C GLN A 7 -10.76 13.08 -31.16
N GLY A 8 -10.12 11.91 -31.09
CA GLY A 8 -9.17 11.44 -32.09
C GLY A 8 -9.89 11.05 -33.38
N PRO A 9 -9.13 10.80 -34.47
CA PRO A 9 -9.70 10.33 -35.73
C PRO A 9 -10.31 8.91 -35.65
N PHE A 10 -10.03 8.17 -34.57
CA PHE A 10 -10.56 6.83 -34.31
C PHE A 10 -11.75 6.89 -33.34
N ARG A 11 -12.67 5.93 -33.47
CA ARG A 11 -13.83 5.78 -32.59
C ARG A 11 -13.41 5.41 -31.17
N ASP A 12 -14.23 5.80 -30.20
CA ASP A 12 -14.04 5.50 -28.79
C ASP A 12 -14.49 4.08 -28.42
N ALA A 13 -13.79 3.42 -27.48
CA ALA A 13 -14.07 2.04 -27.11
C ALA A 13 -15.47 1.84 -26.50
N HIS A 14 -16.00 2.83 -25.77
CA HIS A 14 -17.36 2.77 -25.22
C HIS A 14 -18.43 2.81 -26.33
N GLN A 15 -18.17 3.55 -27.40
CA GLN A 15 -19.07 3.60 -28.56
C GLN A 15 -19.17 2.25 -29.26
N ASP A 16 -18.05 1.52 -29.39
CA ASP A 16 -18.05 0.19 -30.01
C ASP A 16 -18.69 -0.87 -29.11
N ILE A 17 -18.51 -0.80 -27.79
CA ILE A 17 -19.25 -1.62 -26.83
C ILE A 17 -20.76 -1.41 -27.03
N ALA A 18 -21.23 -0.15 -27.00
CA ALA A 18 -22.64 0.17 -27.17
C ALA A 18 -23.18 -0.30 -28.53
N SER A 19 -22.39 -0.14 -29.60
CA SER A 19 -22.77 -0.56 -30.95
C SER A 19 -22.90 -2.08 -31.06
N SER A 20 -21.99 -2.84 -30.44
CA SER A 20 -22.02 -4.32 -30.46
C SER A 20 -23.24 -4.93 -29.78
N GLN A 21 -23.89 -4.19 -28.87
CA GLN A 21 -25.10 -4.63 -28.16
C GLN A 21 -26.40 -4.42 -28.97
N GLN A 22 -26.35 -3.67 -30.08
CA GLN A 22 -27.51 -3.31 -30.89
C GLN A 22 -27.66 -4.18 -32.16
N VAL A 23 -26.85 -5.23 -32.30
CA VAL A 23 -26.88 -6.10 -33.49
C VAL A 23 -28.10 -7.02 -33.49
N PRO A 24 -28.61 -7.44 -34.67
CA PRO A 24 -29.68 -8.43 -34.76
C PRO A 24 -29.34 -9.72 -34.03
N ASP A 25 -30.35 -10.28 -33.35
CA ASP A 25 -30.20 -11.47 -32.54
C ASP A 25 -30.07 -12.73 -33.42
N THR A 26 -28.81 -13.12 -33.67
CA THR A 26 -28.44 -14.25 -34.53
C THR A 26 -27.58 -15.25 -33.75
N PRO A 27 -27.51 -16.53 -34.17
CA PRO A 27 -26.59 -17.49 -33.57
C PRO A 27 -25.13 -17.00 -33.52
N GLN A 28 -24.69 -16.24 -34.52
CA GLN A 28 -23.36 -15.64 -34.58
C GLN A 28 -23.19 -14.54 -33.53
N ALA A 29 -24.16 -13.62 -33.42
CA ALA A 29 -24.12 -12.52 -32.46
C ALA A 29 -24.17 -12.99 -30.99
N ARG A 30 -24.78 -14.15 -30.72
CA ARG A 30 -24.80 -14.77 -29.38
C ARG A 30 -23.50 -15.51 -29.02
N SER A 31 -22.65 -15.80 -30.00
CA SER A 31 -21.41 -16.56 -29.78
C SER A 31 -20.43 -15.74 -28.92
N PRO A 32 -19.76 -16.34 -27.92
CA PRO A 32 -18.66 -15.68 -27.20
C PRO A 32 -17.56 -15.16 -28.15
N ALA A 33 -17.33 -15.85 -29.27
CA ALA A 33 -16.33 -15.45 -30.27
C ALA A 33 -16.66 -14.11 -30.99
N TYR A 34 -17.90 -13.62 -30.89
CA TYR A 34 -18.32 -12.34 -31.45
C TYR A 34 -18.14 -11.16 -30.48
N ARG A 35 -17.91 -11.43 -29.18
CA ARG A 35 -17.71 -10.38 -28.19
C ARG A 35 -16.41 -9.62 -28.47
N LEU A 36 -16.41 -8.32 -28.19
CA LEU A 36 -15.21 -7.50 -28.27
C LEU A 36 -14.20 -7.96 -27.22
N ALA A 37 -12.98 -8.28 -27.62
CA ALA A 37 -11.97 -8.88 -26.74
C ALA A 37 -11.65 -8.05 -25.48
N PHE A 38 -11.64 -6.72 -25.59
CA PHE A 38 -11.39 -5.81 -24.45
C PHE A 38 -12.60 -5.64 -23.52
N ALA A 39 -13.77 -6.15 -23.91
CA ALA A 39 -15.02 -6.10 -23.16
C ALA A 39 -15.60 -7.50 -22.89
N ASP A 40 -14.78 -8.55 -23.04
CA ASP A 40 -15.16 -9.94 -22.76
C ASP A 40 -14.45 -10.45 -21.49
N PRO A 41 -15.15 -10.49 -20.33
CA PRO A 41 -14.56 -10.96 -19.09
C PRO A 41 -14.07 -12.40 -19.16
N ASP A 42 -14.75 -13.26 -19.92
CA ASP A 42 -14.37 -14.68 -20.04
C ASP A 42 -13.01 -14.80 -20.75
N PHE A 43 -12.81 -14.02 -21.82
CA PHE A 43 -11.54 -13.95 -22.53
C PHE A 43 -10.43 -13.34 -21.65
N LEU A 44 -10.71 -12.20 -20.99
CA LEU A 44 -9.76 -11.52 -20.11
C LEU A 44 -9.36 -12.36 -18.89
N CYS A 45 -10.21 -13.30 -18.45
CA CYS A 45 -9.95 -14.22 -17.34
C CYS A 45 -9.17 -15.49 -17.72
N ARG A 46 -8.86 -15.71 -18.99
CA ARG A 46 -8.01 -16.83 -19.44
C ARG A 46 -6.58 -16.76 -18.90
N ASP A 47 -5.93 -17.90 -18.71
CA ASP A 47 -4.57 -17.95 -18.16
C ASP A 47 -3.54 -17.24 -19.04
N GLU A 48 -3.71 -17.32 -20.36
CA GLU A 48 -2.81 -16.67 -21.32
C GLU A 48 -2.84 -15.14 -21.20
N LEU A 49 -3.92 -14.56 -20.67
CA LEU A 49 -4.08 -13.12 -20.49
C LEU A 49 -3.68 -12.62 -19.10
N ARG A 50 -3.06 -13.48 -18.28
CA ARG A 50 -2.46 -13.06 -17.00
C ARG A 50 -1.52 -11.84 -17.14
N PRO A 51 -0.64 -11.73 -18.15
CA PRO A 51 0.20 -10.54 -18.33
C PRO A 51 -0.61 -9.25 -18.54
N VAL A 52 -1.74 -9.32 -19.24
CA VAL A 52 -2.64 -8.18 -19.45
C VAL A 52 -3.31 -7.78 -18.14
N ARG A 53 -3.78 -8.74 -17.34
CA ARG A 53 -4.36 -8.46 -16.01
C ARG A 53 -3.33 -7.84 -15.05
N LEU A 54 -2.10 -8.33 -15.05
CA LEU A 54 -1.00 -7.74 -14.28
C LEU A 54 -0.74 -6.29 -14.71
N GLN A 55 -0.75 -6.01 -16.02
CA GLN A 55 -0.60 -4.65 -16.54
C GLN A 55 -1.75 -3.74 -16.08
N LEU A 56 -3.00 -4.22 -16.10
CA LEU A 56 -4.15 -3.45 -15.64
C LEU A 56 -4.07 -3.14 -14.13
N GLU A 57 -3.66 -4.10 -13.30
CA GLU A 57 -3.47 -3.87 -11.86
C GLU A 57 -2.29 -2.93 -11.57
N LEU A 58 -1.28 -2.89 -12.44
CA LEU A 58 -0.22 -1.89 -12.32
C LEU A 58 -0.74 -0.50 -12.71
N LEU A 59 -1.43 -0.39 -13.86
CA LEU A 59 -1.82 0.89 -14.44
C LEU A 59 -2.97 1.58 -13.69
N LYS A 60 -4.01 0.85 -13.26
CA LYS A 60 -5.20 1.49 -12.69
C LYS A 60 -4.87 2.36 -11.45
N PRO A 61 -4.18 1.86 -10.42
CA PRO A 61 -3.82 2.70 -9.27
C PRO A 61 -2.81 3.79 -9.66
N GLN A 62 -1.88 3.47 -10.56
CA GLN A 62 -0.87 4.43 -11.04
C GLN A 62 -1.53 5.65 -11.67
N LEU A 63 -2.43 5.44 -12.65
CA LEU A 63 -3.10 6.51 -13.38
C LEU A 63 -4.01 7.34 -12.46
N GLU A 64 -4.78 6.69 -11.60
CA GLU A 64 -5.69 7.38 -10.67
C GLU A 64 -4.93 8.23 -9.63
N MET A 65 -3.79 7.74 -9.14
CA MET A 65 -2.91 8.52 -8.26
C MET A 65 -2.20 9.66 -9.00
N ASP A 66 -1.77 9.44 -10.24
CA ASP A 66 -1.12 10.46 -11.08
C ASP A 66 -2.08 11.60 -11.46
N GLU A 67 -3.34 11.28 -11.80
CA GLU A 67 -4.38 12.27 -12.09
C GLU A 67 -4.69 13.18 -10.89
N ARG A 68 -4.50 12.65 -9.67
CA ARG A 68 -4.63 13.39 -8.42
C ARG A 68 -3.34 14.10 -7.99
N GLY A 69 -2.24 13.90 -8.72
CA GLY A 69 -0.95 14.49 -8.42
C GLY A 69 -0.31 13.93 -7.14
N ILE A 70 -0.58 12.67 -6.78
CA ILE A 70 0.05 12.06 -5.60
C ILE A 70 1.51 11.72 -5.92
N GLU A 71 2.41 12.49 -5.32
CA GLU A 71 3.86 12.41 -5.48
C GLU A 71 4.49 11.47 -4.46
N THR A 72 4.10 11.59 -3.18
CA THR A 72 4.69 10.80 -2.08
C THR A 72 3.65 10.23 -1.15
N THR A 73 3.94 9.04 -0.63
CA THR A 73 3.12 8.35 0.34
C THR A 73 3.90 8.02 1.61
N ILE A 74 3.18 7.93 2.72
CA ILE A 74 3.68 7.38 3.98
C ILE A 74 3.02 6.03 4.19
N VAL A 75 3.81 4.97 4.09
CA VAL A 75 3.32 3.60 4.14
C VAL A 75 3.14 3.19 5.59
N MET A 76 2.01 2.57 5.90
CA MET A 76 1.74 2.00 7.22
C MET A 76 1.41 0.51 7.12
N PHE A 77 2.23 -0.30 7.77
CA PHE A 77 2.03 -1.74 7.94
C PHE A 77 1.79 -2.07 9.42
N GLY A 78 0.99 -3.11 9.67
CA GLY A 78 0.79 -3.60 11.03
C GLY A 78 -0.30 -4.66 11.13
N GLY A 79 -0.50 -5.17 12.35
CA GLY A 79 -1.42 -6.25 12.61
C GLY A 79 -2.88 -5.89 12.34
N ALA A 80 -3.51 -6.63 11.42
CA ALA A 80 -4.95 -6.54 11.14
C ALA A 80 -5.85 -6.97 12.33
N ARG A 81 -5.24 -7.53 13.38
CA ARG A 81 -5.95 -8.06 14.56
C ARG A 81 -5.82 -7.17 15.79
N ILE A 82 -4.98 -6.12 15.73
CA ILE A 82 -4.81 -5.21 16.86
C ILE A 82 -6.15 -4.46 17.07
N PRO A 83 -6.75 -4.53 18.26
CA PRO A 83 -8.07 -3.96 18.50
C PRO A 83 -8.00 -2.44 18.62
N ALA A 84 -9.04 -1.77 18.11
CA ALA A 84 -9.29 -0.38 18.45
C ALA A 84 -9.50 -0.22 19.97
N PRO A 85 -9.22 0.96 20.55
CA PRO A 85 -9.43 1.21 21.97
C PRO A 85 -10.86 0.88 22.41
N GLY A 86 -10.98 0.15 23.52
CA GLY A 86 -12.27 -0.30 24.07
C GLY A 86 -12.89 -1.52 23.36
N ALA A 87 -12.32 -1.99 22.24
CA ALA A 87 -12.72 -3.26 21.65
C ALA A 87 -12.05 -4.44 22.38
N ARG A 88 -12.79 -5.55 22.51
CA ARG A 88 -12.31 -6.77 23.17
C ARG A 88 -11.41 -7.58 22.25
N ALA A 89 -10.19 -7.86 22.69
CA ALA A 89 -9.25 -8.73 22.00
C ALA A 89 -9.53 -10.23 22.23
N ARG A 90 -8.89 -11.07 21.41
CA ARG A 90 -8.94 -12.54 21.54
C ARG A 90 -8.00 -13.10 22.61
N SER A 91 -7.03 -12.32 23.06
CA SER A 91 -6.07 -12.66 24.10
C SER A 91 -5.58 -11.39 24.79
N ASP A 92 -5.12 -11.53 26.03
CA ASP A 92 -4.58 -10.40 26.81
C ASP A 92 -3.38 -9.78 26.11
N ALA A 93 -2.46 -10.60 25.57
CA ALA A 93 -1.32 -10.09 24.79
C ALA A 93 -1.74 -9.24 23.58
N LEU A 94 -2.88 -9.54 22.95
CA LEU A 94 -3.41 -8.74 21.83
C LEU A 94 -4.16 -7.50 22.34
N GLN A 95 -4.76 -7.57 23.53
CA GLN A 95 -5.38 -6.43 24.19
C GLN A 95 -4.32 -5.39 24.58
N ASP A 96 -3.18 -5.85 25.10
CA ASP A 96 -2.06 -5.00 25.47
C ASP A 96 -1.49 -4.25 24.27
N MET A 97 -1.60 -4.81 23.06
CA MET A 97 -1.20 -4.15 21.81
C MET A 97 -2.16 -3.04 21.34
N SER A 98 -3.29 -2.80 22.01
CA SER A 98 -4.28 -1.79 21.59
C SER A 98 -3.70 -0.38 21.55
N HIS A 99 -2.70 -0.07 22.39
CA HIS A 99 -2.00 1.22 22.34
C HIS A 99 -1.30 1.49 20.99
N TYR A 100 -0.89 0.46 20.26
CA TYR A 100 -0.34 0.64 18.90
C TYR A 100 -1.40 1.09 17.90
N TYR A 101 -2.70 0.80 18.12
CA TYR A 101 -3.76 1.38 17.32
C TYR A 101 -3.82 2.90 17.54
N GLU A 102 -3.76 3.35 18.80
CA GLU A 102 -3.77 4.77 19.15
C GLU A 102 -2.56 5.49 18.55
N GLU A 103 -1.36 4.94 18.70
CA GLU A 103 -0.15 5.54 18.13
C GLU A 103 -0.16 5.55 16.60
N ALA A 104 -0.70 4.51 15.95
CA ALA A 104 -0.89 4.51 14.50
C ALA A 104 -1.84 5.63 14.04
N GLN A 105 -2.93 5.85 14.78
CA GLN A 105 -3.89 6.93 14.49
C GLN A 105 -3.26 8.31 14.70
N ILE A 106 -2.50 8.51 15.79
CA ILE A 106 -1.80 9.77 16.07
C ILE A 106 -0.74 10.04 15.00
N PHE A 107 0.07 9.04 14.64
CA PHE A 107 1.07 9.15 13.59
C PHE A 107 0.45 9.55 12.25
N ALA A 108 -0.60 8.86 11.82
CA ALA A 108 -1.30 9.18 10.58
C ALA A 108 -1.90 10.59 10.60
N ARG A 109 -2.45 11.03 11.74
CA ARG A 109 -2.97 12.40 11.90
C ARG A 109 -1.86 13.44 11.71
N LEU A 110 -0.71 13.28 12.37
CA LEU A 110 0.42 14.21 12.28
C LEU A 110 1.01 14.31 10.86
N ILE A 111 1.12 13.16 10.18
CA ILE A 111 1.50 13.11 8.77
C ILE A 111 0.48 13.86 7.90
N THR A 112 -0.80 13.59 8.13
CA THR A 112 -1.87 14.13 7.28
C THR A 112 -2.06 15.63 7.45
N GLU A 113 -1.88 16.17 8.66
CA GLU A 113 -1.86 17.62 8.89
C GLU A 113 -0.84 18.35 7.98
N ARG A 114 0.28 17.71 7.66
CA ARG A 114 1.26 18.22 6.69
C ARG A 114 0.82 17.99 5.24
N SER A 115 0.24 16.81 4.96
CA SER A 115 -0.26 16.44 3.63
C SER A 115 -1.35 17.40 3.15
N VAL A 116 -2.25 17.83 4.04
CA VAL A 116 -3.32 18.80 3.74
C VAL A 116 -2.78 20.12 3.21
N ALA A 117 -1.64 20.59 3.71
CA ALA A 117 -0.99 21.82 3.22
C ALA A 117 -0.55 21.73 1.75
N THR A 118 -0.42 20.51 1.22
CA THR A 118 -0.08 20.24 -0.18
C THR A 118 -1.30 19.85 -1.03
N GLY A 119 -2.51 19.92 -0.46
CA GLY A 119 -3.72 19.45 -1.12
C GLY A 119 -3.76 17.93 -1.30
N CYS A 120 -3.21 17.16 -0.36
CA CYS A 120 -3.07 15.71 -0.44
C CYS A 120 -2.19 15.20 -1.62
N THR A 121 -1.20 15.97 -2.05
CA THR A 121 -0.28 15.53 -3.12
C THR A 121 0.99 14.89 -2.56
N ARG A 122 1.40 15.26 -1.34
CA ARG A 122 2.58 14.72 -0.67
C ARG A 122 2.23 14.16 0.68
N ASP A 123 2.99 13.15 1.10
CA ASP A 123 2.93 12.50 2.40
C ASP A 123 1.54 11.93 2.70
N VAL A 124 0.89 11.37 1.67
CA VAL A 124 -0.44 10.77 1.77
C VAL A 124 -0.34 9.42 2.47
N VAL A 125 -1.13 9.20 3.52
CA VAL A 125 -1.14 7.92 4.24
C VAL A 125 -1.65 6.81 3.32
N VAL A 126 -0.90 5.71 3.23
CA VAL A 126 -1.30 4.51 2.49
C VAL A 126 -1.22 3.27 3.38
N THR A 127 -2.28 2.47 3.36
CA THR A 127 -2.37 1.23 4.14
C THR A 127 -2.92 0.09 3.27
N GLY A 128 -2.97 -1.13 3.81
CA GLY A 128 -3.63 -2.26 3.16
C GLY A 128 -5.17 -2.25 3.24
N GLY A 129 -5.76 -1.24 3.88
CA GLY A 129 -7.19 -0.96 3.94
C GLY A 129 -8.06 -1.93 4.75
N GLY A 130 -7.44 -2.90 5.43
CA GLY A 130 -8.11 -3.79 6.38
C GLY A 130 -8.33 -3.16 7.77
N PRO A 131 -8.77 -3.97 8.75
CA PRO A 131 -8.94 -3.54 10.15
C PRO A 131 -7.60 -3.35 10.90
N GLY A 132 -7.67 -2.98 12.18
CA GLY A 132 -6.52 -2.86 13.07
C GLY A 132 -5.64 -1.66 12.73
N VAL A 133 -4.32 -1.83 12.69
CA VAL A 133 -3.39 -0.72 12.40
C VAL A 133 -3.68 -0.03 11.07
N MET A 134 -4.09 -0.80 10.05
CA MET A 134 -4.44 -0.24 8.74
C MET A 134 -5.63 0.73 8.86
N GLU A 135 -6.68 0.31 9.56
CA GLU A 135 -7.83 1.18 9.86
C GLU A 135 -7.42 2.39 10.70
N ALA A 136 -6.60 2.20 11.74
CA ALA A 136 -6.11 3.31 12.57
C ALA A 136 -5.39 4.37 11.73
N GLY A 137 -4.56 3.95 10.78
CA GLY A 137 -3.88 4.83 9.85
C GLY A 137 -4.85 5.59 8.94
N ASN A 138 -5.79 4.89 8.28
CA ASN A 138 -6.78 5.54 7.43
C ASN A 138 -7.68 6.50 8.25
N ARG A 139 -8.06 6.09 9.47
CA ARG A 139 -8.87 6.88 10.39
C ARG A 139 -8.18 8.15 10.83
N GLY A 140 -6.92 8.07 11.26
CA GLY A 140 -6.15 9.25 11.67
C GLY A 140 -6.01 10.28 10.56
N ALA A 141 -5.82 9.80 9.32
CA ALA A 141 -5.80 10.66 8.14
C ALA A 141 -7.17 11.28 7.81
N SER A 142 -8.24 10.50 7.88
CA SER A 142 -9.60 10.97 7.65
C SER A 142 -10.03 12.02 8.68
N GLU A 143 -9.76 11.80 9.97
CA GLU A 143 -10.07 12.72 11.06
C GLU A 143 -9.26 14.03 10.99
N ALA A 144 -8.07 14.00 10.37
CA ALA A 144 -7.28 15.21 10.05
C ALA A 144 -7.83 16.01 8.85
N GLY A 145 -8.88 15.52 8.18
CA GLY A 145 -9.47 16.17 7.00
C GLY A 145 -8.65 16.02 5.72
N GLY A 146 -7.69 15.09 5.70
CA GLY A 146 -6.90 14.79 4.49
C GLY A 146 -7.37 13.54 3.76
N CYS A 147 -6.50 13.04 2.92
CA CYS A 147 -6.77 11.90 2.04
C CYS A 147 -6.02 10.66 2.54
N SER A 148 -6.61 9.48 2.34
CA SER A 148 -5.98 8.23 2.71
C SER A 148 -6.21 7.16 1.64
N ILE A 149 -5.15 6.42 1.32
CA ILE A 149 -5.14 5.39 0.29
C ILE A 149 -5.33 4.02 0.95
N GLY A 150 -6.18 3.20 0.34
CA GLY A 150 -6.36 1.79 0.70
C GLY A 150 -5.96 0.90 -0.47
N LEU A 151 -4.91 0.12 -0.32
CA LEU A 151 -4.50 -0.91 -1.27
C LEU A 151 -5.03 -2.26 -0.78
N ASN A 152 -6.28 -2.59 -1.08
CA ASN A 152 -6.94 -3.81 -0.62
C ASN A 152 -6.53 -5.02 -1.44
N ILE A 153 -6.84 -6.23 -0.97
CA ILE A 153 -6.65 -7.44 -1.76
C ILE A 153 -7.81 -8.40 -1.60
N VAL A 154 -8.17 -9.08 -2.68
CA VAL A 154 -9.19 -10.13 -2.65
C VAL A 154 -8.68 -11.31 -1.82
N LEU A 155 -9.42 -11.64 -0.75
CA LEU A 155 -9.17 -12.81 0.10
C LEU A 155 -10.42 -13.70 0.16
N PRO A 156 -10.29 -15.01 0.42
CA PRO A 156 -11.43 -15.94 0.51
C PRO A 156 -12.49 -15.57 1.57
N HIS A 157 -12.09 -14.82 2.59
CA HIS A 157 -12.99 -14.20 3.55
C HIS A 157 -12.94 -12.70 3.34
N GLU A 158 -14.09 -12.11 3.06
CA GLU A 158 -14.22 -10.72 2.65
C GLU A 158 -13.72 -9.78 3.75
N GLN A 159 -12.66 -9.01 3.45
CA GLN A 159 -12.34 -7.80 4.19
C GLN A 159 -13.03 -6.66 3.46
N VAL A 160 -14.13 -6.16 4.01
CA VAL A 160 -14.71 -4.90 3.55
C VAL A 160 -13.64 -3.82 3.77
N PRO A 161 -13.34 -2.95 2.78
CA PRO A 161 -12.50 -1.78 3.01
C PRO A 161 -12.94 -1.04 4.27
N ASN A 162 -12.00 -0.63 5.11
CA ASN A 162 -12.39 0.22 6.23
C ASN A 162 -12.98 1.55 5.72
N ALA A 163 -13.94 2.11 6.46
CA ALA A 163 -14.75 3.23 6.01
C ALA A 163 -14.01 4.58 5.98
N TYR A 164 -12.75 4.63 6.40
CA TYR A 164 -11.94 5.85 6.50
C TYR A 164 -11.05 6.07 5.26
N ILE A 165 -11.01 5.10 4.34
CA ILE A 165 -10.32 5.23 3.06
C ILE A 165 -11.06 6.26 2.21
N THR A 166 -10.32 7.16 1.54
CA THR A 166 -10.92 8.05 0.55
C THR A 166 -11.52 7.20 -0.59
N PRO A 167 -12.83 7.31 -0.91
CA PRO A 167 -13.51 6.37 -1.81
C PRO A 167 -12.81 6.16 -3.16
N GLU A 168 -12.30 7.22 -3.76
CA GLU A 168 -11.62 7.13 -5.06
C GLU A 168 -10.15 6.69 -4.97
N LEU A 169 -9.60 6.54 -3.75
CA LEU A 169 -8.26 5.99 -3.48
C LEU A 169 -8.35 4.61 -2.81
N CYS A 170 -9.50 3.94 -2.96
CA CYS A 170 -9.74 2.58 -2.49
C CYS A 170 -9.53 1.59 -3.65
N PHE A 171 -8.32 1.07 -3.79
CA PHE A 171 -7.96 0.12 -4.84
C PHE A 171 -8.10 -1.32 -4.34
N ASN A 172 -8.52 -2.23 -5.22
CA ASN A 172 -8.65 -3.65 -4.89
C ASN A 172 -7.81 -4.49 -5.85
N PHE A 173 -6.84 -5.21 -5.31
CA PHE A 173 -5.89 -6.02 -6.06
C PHE A 173 -6.28 -7.50 -6.03
N HIS A 174 -5.82 -8.23 -7.04
CA HIS A 174 -5.84 -9.69 -7.05
C HIS A 174 -4.42 -10.26 -6.91
N TYR A 175 -3.39 -9.59 -7.45
CA TYR A 175 -2.00 -10.04 -7.35
C TYR A 175 -1.24 -9.33 -6.23
N PHE A 176 -0.77 -10.11 -5.24
CA PHE A 176 0.07 -9.61 -4.13
C PHE A 176 1.29 -8.83 -4.61
N GLY A 177 2.01 -9.32 -5.63
CA GLY A 177 3.23 -8.67 -6.10
C GLY A 177 3.01 -7.26 -6.63
N ILE A 178 1.90 -7.01 -7.34
CA ILE A 178 1.58 -5.67 -7.85
C ILE A 178 1.14 -4.74 -6.72
N ARG A 179 0.38 -5.26 -5.75
CA ARG A 179 0.01 -4.53 -4.53
C ARG A 179 1.24 -4.08 -3.74
N LYS A 180 2.19 -5.00 -3.52
CA LYS A 180 3.48 -4.75 -2.84
C LYS A 180 4.27 -3.65 -3.53
N MET A 181 4.36 -3.73 -4.86
CA MET A 181 5.00 -2.70 -5.67
C MET A 181 4.35 -1.32 -5.45
N HIS A 182 3.02 -1.22 -5.44
CA HIS A 182 2.31 0.05 -5.23
C HIS A 182 2.49 0.67 -3.85
N PHE A 183 2.76 -0.12 -2.80
CA PHE A 183 3.17 0.46 -1.52
C PHE A 183 4.46 1.25 -1.66
N LEU A 184 5.41 0.74 -2.44
CA LEU A 184 6.79 1.24 -2.45
C LEU A 184 7.09 2.24 -3.57
N LEU A 185 6.28 2.27 -4.65
CA LEU A 185 6.49 3.17 -5.80
C LEU A 185 6.58 4.65 -5.44
N ARG A 186 5.89 5.08 -4.37
CA ARG A 186 5.81 6.48 -3.90
C ARG A 186 6.24 6.65 -2.45
N ALA A 187 6.71 5.58 -1.81
CA ALA A 187 7.01 5.61 -0.39
C ALA A 187 8.13 6.62 -0.09
N LYS A 188 7.85 7.55 0.82
CA LYS A 188 8.83 8.48 1.39
C LYS A 188 9.23 8.11 2.81
N ALA A 189 8.40 7.30 3.49
CA ALA A 189 8.70 6.64 4.75
C ALA A 189 7.84 5.38 4.88
N ILE A 190 8.31 4.42 5.68
CA ILE A 190 7.61 3.16 5.96
C ILE A 190 7.50 2.99 7.47
N ALA A 191 6.29 3.09 8.01
CA ALA A 191 5.99 2.83 9.41
C ALA A 191 5.45 1.41 9.59
N VAL A 192 6.10 0.64 10.46
CA VAL A 192 5.81 -0.76 10.71
C VAL A 192 5.48 -0.95 12.17
N PHE A 193 4.20 -1.18 12.45
CA PHE A 193 3.67 -1.51 13.77
C PHE A 193 3.68 -3.02 13.98
N PRO A 194 3.60 -3.50 15.24
CA PRO A 194 3.53 -4.92 15.54
C PRO A 194 2.46 -5.65 14.72
N GLY A 195 2.81 -6.83 14.24
CA GLY A 195 1.97 -7.58 13.31
C GLY A 195 2.43 -9.00 13.07
N GLY A 196 1.71 -9.69 12.19
CA GLY A 196 1.97 -11.09 11.85
C GLY A 196 2.74 -11.24 10.53
N PHE A 197 2.52 -12.37 9.84
CA PHE A 197 3.24 -12.68 8.60
C PHE A 197 3.13 -11.62 7.51
N GLY A 198 1.95 -11.04 7.30
CA GLY A 198 1.80 -9.97 6.30
C GLY A 198 2.71 -8.77 6.60
N THR A 199 2.79 -8.35 7.86
CA THR A 199 3.67 -7.25 8.28
C THR A 199 5.15 -7.59 8.14
N LEU A 200 5.54 -8.82 8.50
CA LEU A 200 6.92 -9.29 8.36
C LEU A 200 7.32 -9.40 6.88
N ASP A 201 6.44 -9.90 6.03
CA ASP A 201 6.63 -10.00 4.58
C ASP A 201 6.94 -8.62 3.98
N GLU A 202 6.11 -7.61 4.26
CA GLU A 202 6.33 -6.24 3.77
C GLU A 202 7.59 -5.58 4.38
N LEU A 203 7.89 -5.85 5.66
CA LEU A 203 9.11 -5.35 6.31
C LEU A 203 10.36 -5.89 5.63
N PHE A 204 10.47 -7.21 5.48
CA PHE A 204 11.66 -7.82 4.89
C PHE A 204 11.79 -7.52 3.39
N GLU A 205 10.69 -7.40 2.65
CA GLU A 205 10.73 -6.94 1.26
C GLU A 205 11.29 -5.51 1.17
N SER A 206 10.78 -4.59 1.99
CA SER A 206 11.25 -3.20 2.03
C SER A 206 12.73 -3.12 2.36
N LEU A 207 13.17 -3.81 3.42
CA LEU A 207 14.57 -3.84 3.82
C LEU A 207 15.46 -4.45 2.73
N THR A 208 15.02 -5.52 2.07
CA THR A 208 15.78 -6.16 0.98
C THR A 208 15.93 -5.22 -0.23
N LEU A 209 14.88 -4.51 -0.61
CA LEU A 209 14.92 -3.57 -1.74
C LEU A 209 15.84 -2.38 -1.46
N ILE A 210 15.83 -1.85 -0.23
CA ILE A 210 16.73 -0.77 0.17
C ILE A 210 18.18 -1.29 0.28
N GLN A 211 18.37 -2.44 0.93
CA GLN A 211 19.69 -3.08 1.10
C GLN A 211 20.40 -3.29 -0.24
N THR A 212 19.65 -3.76 -1.25
CA THR A 212 20.15 -4.09 -2.59
C THR A 212 20.20 -2.89 -3.55
N GLY A 213 19.84 -1.68 -3.09
CA GLY A 213 19.84 -0.47 -3.93
C GLY A 213 18.77 -0.46 -5.03
N ARG A 214 17.77 -1.35 -4.95
CA ARG A 214 16.64 -1.39 -5.90
C ARG A 214 15.60 -0.31 -5.60
N MET A 215 15.57 0.20 -4.38
CA MET A 215 14.75 1.31 -3.89
C MET A 215 15.60 2.39 -3.21
N GLU A 216 15.08 3.61 -3.13
CA GLU A 216 15.69 4.70 -2.36
C GLU A 216 15.72 4.39 -0.86
N GLN A 217 16.72 4.94 -0.17
CA GLN A 217 16.88 4.82 1.27
C GLN A 217 15.90 5.74 2.01
N VAL A 218 14.68 5.26 2.20
CA VAL A 218 13.64 5.91 3.00
C VAL A 218 13.67 5.40 4.45
N PRO A 219 13.24 6.20 5.44
CA PRO A 219 13.18 5.74 6.82
C PRO A 219 12.20 4.58 6.97
N VAL A 220 12.70 3.46 7.49
CA VAL A 220 11.89 2.32 7.96
C VAL A 220 11.79 2.41 9.48
N LEU A 221 10.58 2.65 9.98
CA LEU A 221 10.29 2.94 11.39
C LEU A 221 9.61 1.74 12.03
N LEU A 222 10.27 1.10 12.99
CA LEU A 222 9.75 -0.04 13.72
C LEU A 222 9.17 0.44 15.06
N PHE A 223 7.84 0.45 15.16
CA PHE A 223 7.16 0.87 16.39
C PHE A 223 7.21 -0.24 17.45
N GLY A 224 7.66 0.10 18.66
CA GLY A 224 7.74 -0.79 19.81
C GLY A 224 8.94 -1.72 19.77
N GLU A 225 10.11 -1.23 20.19
CA GLU A 225 11.39 -1.95 20.10
C GLU A 225 11.34 -3.33 20.76
N ALA A 226 10.70 -3.43 21.94
CA ALA A 226 10.60 -4.66 22.71
C ALA A 226 9.97 -5.81 21.90
N PHE A 227 8.88 -5.52 21.17
CA PHE A 227 8.21 -6.50 20.33
C PHE A 227 9.15 -7.02 19.22
N TRP A 228 9.83 -6.12 18.52
CA TRP A 228 10.67 -6.51 17.38
C TRP A 228 11.92 -7.27 17.79
N ARG A 229 12.51 -6.96 18.95
CA ARG A 229 13.66 -7.70 19.49
C ARG A 229 13.27 -9.10 19.97
N GLU A 230 12.03 -9.29 20.40
CA GLU A 230 11.51 -10.62 20.75
C GLU A 230 11.28 -11.47 19.49
N VAL A 231 10.75 -10.86 18.42
CA VAL A 231 10.39 -11.57 17.17
C VAL A 231 11.62 -11.85 16.29
N VAL A 232 12.57 -10.91 16.19
CA VAL A 232 13.75 -11.03 15.32
C VAL A 232 15.02 -10.66 16.07
N ASN A 233 15.99 -11.59 16.10
CA ASN A 233 17.33 -11.31 16.59
C ASN A 233 18.21 -10.76 15.47
N TRP A 234 18.12 -9.44 15.24
CA TRP A 234 18.85 -8.75 14.18
C TRP A 234 20.37 -8.91 14.28
N ASP A 235 20.92 -8.85 15.49
CA ASP A 235 22.35 -9.02 15.73
C ASP A 235 22.81 -10.45 15.40
N ALA A 236 21.95 -11.45 15.56
CA ALA A 236 22.27 -12.82 15.16
C ALA A 236 22.43 -12.93 13.63
N LEU A 237 21.61 -12.23 12.85
CA LEU A 237 21.74 -12.18 11.39
C LEU A 237 23.08 -11.55 10.99
N ALA A 238 23.43 -10.41 11.59
CA ALA A 238 24.69 -9.73 11.34
C ALA A 238 25.90 -10.59 11.76
N ARG A 239 25.87 -11.17 12.97
CA ARG A 239 26.93 -12.07 13.46
C ARG A 239 27.09 -13.33 12.60
N ALA A 240 25.99 -13.87 12.08
CA ALA A 240 26.03 -15.01 11.17
C ALA A 240 26.54 -14.64 9.75
N GLY A 241 26.69 -13.35 9.45
CA GLY A 241 27.12 -12.86 8.14
C GLY A 241 26.04 -12.97 7.06
N THR A 242 24.77 -13.14 7.42
CA THR A 242 23.66 -13.18 6.45
C THR A 242 23.21 -11.78 6.03
N ILE A 243 23.55 -10.77 6.82
CA ILE A 243 23.48 -9.33 6.51
C ILE A 243 24.77 -8.65 6.99
N ALA A 244 25.09 -7.48 6.45
CA ALA A 244 26.19 -6.68 6.96
C ALA A 244 25.79 -5.97 8.27
N PRO A 245 26.74 -5.66 9.18
CA PRO A 245 26.45 -4.85 10.37
C PRO A 245 25.80 -3.50 10.04
N ALA A 246 26.21 -2.86 8.94
CA ALA A 246 25.64 -1.60 8.46
C ALA A 246 24.20 -1.73 7.92
N ASP A 247 23.68 -2.95 7.72
CA ASP A 247 22.27 -3.15 7.36
C ASP A 247 21.34 -2.95 8.55
N LEU A 248 21.86 -3.01 9.78
CA LEU A 248 21.10 -2.65 10.98
C LEU A 248 20.77 -1.14 11.02
N ASP A 249 21.48 -0.32 10.25
CA ASP A 249 21.20 1.11 10.10
C ASP A 249 20.06 1.40 9.09
N LEU A 250 19.47 0.38 8.47
CA LEU A 250 18.36 0.55 7.52
C LEU A 250 17.02 0.90 8.18
N PHE A 251 16.88 0.63 9.47
CA PHE A 251 15.65 0.91 10.21
C PHE A 251 15.93 1.64 11.52
N ARG A 252 14.91 2.25 12.10
CA ARG A 252 14.96 2.90 13.42
C ARG A 252 13.82 2.38 14.27
N PHE A 253 14.12 2.03 15.53
CA PHE A 253 13.08 1.81 16.52
C PHE A 253 12.51 3.14 16.99
N VAL A 254 11.19 3.18 17.19
CA VAL A 254 10.46 4.33 17.68
C VAL A 254 9.36 3.87 18.64
N GLU A 255 9.04 4.68 19.64
CA GLU A 255 8.01 4.32 20.63
C GLU A 255 6.73 5.13 20.43
N THR A 256 6.85 6.36 19.93
CA THR A 256 5.71 7.26 19.72
C THR A 256 5.64 7.80 18.30
N ALA A 257 4.45 8.27 17.91
CA ALA A 257 4.26 9.02 16.69
C ALA A 257 5.23 10.22 16.59
N ARG A 258 5.54 10.91 17.70
CA ARG A 258 6.46 12.05 17.69
C ARG A 258 7.89 11.65 17.41
N ASP A 259 8.35 10.52 17.93
CA ASP A 259 9.69 9.99 17.63
C ASP A 259 9.80 9.66 16.14
N ALA A 260 8.78 9.01 15.58
CA ALA A 260 8.68 8.74 14.16
C ALA A 260 8.74 10.01 13.30
N MET A 261 8.00 11.07 13.67
CA MET A 261 8.08 12.36 12.98
C MET A 261 9.48 12.96 13.05
N ALA A 262 10.15 12.90 14.20
CA ALA A 262 11.51 13.42 14.37
C ALA A 262 12.52 12.67 13.49
N VAL A 263 12.39 11.36 13.36
CA VAL A 263 13.23 10.56 12.44
C VAL A 263 12.99 10.96 10.99
N ILE A 264 11.73 11.13 10.57
CA ILE A 264 11.38 11.54 9.20
C ILE A 264 11.94 12.94 8.90
N ASP A 265 11.79 13.89 9.81
CA ASP A 265 12.25 15.27 9.64
C ASP A 265 13.78 15.40 9.60
N GLY A 266 14.48 14.52 10.33
CA GLY A 266 15.93 14.46 10.37
C GLY A 266 16.56 13.51 9.35
N TRP A 267 15.77 12.86 8.49
CA TRP A 267 16.28 11.83 7.58
C TRP A 267 17.08 12.43 6.42
N ASP A 268 18.28 11.92 6.18
CA ASP A 268 19.06 12.25 5.00
C ASP A 268 18.64 11.37 3.81
N TYR A 269 17.92 11.96 2.86
CA TYR A 269 17.45 11.31 1.64
C TYR A 269 18.58 11.19 0.62
N ALA A 270 19.59 10.38 0.94
CA ALA A 270 20.81 10.17 0.15
C ALA A 270 20.60 9.40 -1.18
N GLY A 271 19.36 9.03 -1.52
CA GLY A 271 19.02 8.27 -2.71
C GLY A 271 19.19 6.76 -2.54
N LYS A 272 19.64 6.08 -3.59
CA LYS A 272 19.85 4.62 -3.59
C LYS A 272 21.27 4.28 -3.14
N ARG A 273 21.46 3.14 -2.48
CA ARG A 273 22.79 2.63 -2.14
C ARG A 273 23.63 2.43 -3.40
N GLY A 274 24.80 3.08 -3.46
CA GLY A 274 25.79 2.89 -4.52
C GLY A 274 26.63 1.62 -4.34
N ASP A 275 26.96 1.30 -3.09
CA ASP A 275 27.70 0.09 -2.71
C ASP A 275 26.86 -0.76 -1.74
N ILE A 276 26.92 -2.09 -1.89
CA ILE A 276 26.25 -3.05 -1.00
C ILE A 276 27.28 -3.53 0.02
N PRO A 277 27.21 -3.11 1.31
CA PRO A 277 28.22 -3.48 2.29
C PRO A 277 28.39 -5.00 2.39
N GLY A 278 29.64 -5.46 2.37
CA GLY A 278 29.97 -6.89 2.50
C GLY A 278 29.78 -7.73 1.23
N ARG A 279 29.58 -7.12 0.06
CA ARG A 279 29.57 -7.79 -1.25
C ARG A 279 30.44 -7.09 -2.27
#